data_AF-A0A6A7KHX5-F1
#
_entry.id   AF-A0A6A7KHX5-F1
#
_cell.length_a   1.000
_cell.length_b   1.000
_cell.length_c   1.000
_cell.angle_alpha   90.00
_cell.angle_beta   90.00
_cell.angle_gamma   90.00
#
_symmetry.space_group_name_H-M   'P 1'
#
loop_
_entity.id
_entity.type
_entity.pdbx_description
1 polymer ?
#
loop_
_entity_poly.entity_id
_entity_poly.type
_entity_poly.pdbx_seq_one_letter_code
_entity_poly.pdbx_strand_id
1 'polypeptide(L)'
;MRSYKFEKETVPTAGVAVNGGAMLIGSVRNEHYKIILLKLDGKEELEWVKFYGGKNGWEGHSISKVNNSYLIGGAVEGNTTPAGGKNWKAYLAKIEENGGKVWERKYRILGNECVYSIVPVEDDILLGGKVSDGSGRSFFLMKTNESSEPLWTKTYGKWENAVFGGIVSMNDSIMLIGSSKNRNGWKIHLTRVDKEGKVLEEETIVNGGGL
;
A
#
# COMPACT_ATOMS: atom_id res chain seq x y z
N MET A 1 10.80 -7.25 -26.05
CA MET A 1 10.05 -7.35 -24.78
C MET A 1 10.59 -8.54 -24.01
N ARG A 2 11.12 -8.33 -22.81
CA ARG A 2 11.59 -9.41 -21.92
C ARG A 2 10.45 -9.83 -20.99
N SER A 3 10.43 -11.11 -20.64
CA SER A 3 9.41 -11.66 -19.75
C SER A 3 10.08 -12.50 -18.66
N TYR A 4 9.72 -12.23 -17.41
CA TYR A 4 10.16 -12.99 -16.24
C TYR A 4 8.94 -13.67 -15.63
N LYS A 5 9.06 -14.95 -15.28
CA LYS A 5 8.00 -15.72 -14.61
C LYS A 5 8.55 -16.30 -13.32
N PHE A 6 7.84 -16.04 -12.23
CA PHE A 6 8.12 -16.64 -10.93
C PHE A 6 6.88 -17.42 -10.47
N GLU A 7 7.08 -18.65 -10.01
CA GLU A 7 6.03 -19.52 -9.48
C GLU A 7 4.78 -19.63 -10.39
N LYS A 8 3.61 -19.90 -9.78
CA LYS A 8 2.34 -20.07 -10.49
C LYS A 8 1.71 -18.74 -10.91
N GLU A 9 1.73 -17.75 -10.02
CA GLU A 9 1.18 -16.42 -10.25
C GLU A 9 2.17 -15.38 -9.73
N THR A 10 2.50 -14.39 -10.57
CA THR A 10 3.29 -13.21 -10.17
C THR A 10 2.54 -11.96 -10.63
N VAL A 11 2.32 -11.03 -9.71
CA VAL A 11 1.65 -9.75 -9.98
C VAL A 11 2.52 -8.62 -9.42
N PRO A 12 3.27 -7.87 -10.26
CA PRO A 12 3.88 -6.62 -9.84
C PRO A 12 2.80 -5.57 -9.58
N THR A 13 3.00 -4.74 -8.57
CA THR A 13 2.01 -3.75 -8.09
C THR A 13 2.55 -2.33 -8.04
N ALA A 14 3.85 -2.16 -7.78
CA ALA A 14 4.49 -0.85 -7.74
C ALA A 14 5.98 -0.93 -8.10
N GLY A 15 6.58 0.22 -8.38
CA GLY A 15 8.00 0.34 -8.67
C GLY A 15 8.57 1.70 -8.31
N VAL A 16 9.88 1.75 -8.12
CA VAL A 16 10.64 2.98 -7.86
C VAL A 16 11.93 2.98 -8.67
N ALA A 17 12.33 4.14 -9.17
CA ALA A 17 13.63 4.31 -9.80
C ALA A 17 14.75 4.17 -8.76
N VAL A 18 15.83 3.49 -9.13
CA VAL A 18 17.04 3.34 -8.30
C VAL A 18 18.25 3.75 -9.12
N ASN A 19 19.41 3.88 -8.47
CA ASN A 19 20.64 4.20 -9.17
C ASN A 19 20.93 3.10 -10.20
N GLY A 20 20.94 3.49 -11.48
CA GLY A 20 21.23 2.57 -12.57
C GLY A 20 20.13 1.56 -12.87
N GLY A 21 18.87 1.78 -12.49
CA GLY A 21 17.78 0.86 -12.83
C GLY A 21 16.45 1.11 -12.10
N ALA A 22 15.72 0.04 -11.82
CA ALA A 22 14.43 0.09 -11.11
C ALA A 22 14.28 -1.04 -10.08
N MET A 23 13.56 -0.77 -9.00
CA MET A 23 13.08 -1.80 -8.07
C MET A 23 11.57 -1.94 -8.19
N LEU A 24 11.10 -3.18 -8.37
CA LEU A 24 9.67 -3.51 -8.47
C LEU A 24 9.25 -4.39 -7.30
N ILE A 25 8.06 -4.12 -6.76
CA ILE A 25 7.42 -4.92 -5.73
C ILE A 25 6.14 -5.54 -6.27
N GLY A 26 5.78 -6.70 -5.73
CA GLY A 26 4.52 -7.35 -6.03
C GLY A 26 4.21 -8.49 -5.09
N SER A 27 3.34 -9.37 -5.56
CA SER A 27 3.00 -10.61 -4.89
C SER A 27 3.26 -11.80 -5.81
N VAL A 28 3.80 -12.88 -5.24
CA VAL A 28 3.96 -14.17 -5.91
C VAL A 28 3.18 -15.22 -5.13
N ARG A 29 2.47 -16.11 -5.84
CA ARG A 29 1.70 -17.18 -5.23
C ARG A 29 2.38 -18.53 -5.45
N ASN A 30 2.68 -19.19 -4.33
CA ASN A 30 2.94 -20.62 -4.31
C ASN A 30 1.85 -21.31 -3.48
N GLU A 31 2.16 -21.90 -2.32
CA GLU A 31 1.15 -22.38 -1.35
C GLU A 31 0.41 -21.21 -0.69
N HIS A 32 1.17 -20.20 -0.26
CA HIS A 32 0.71 -18.91 0.24
C HIS A 32 1.33 -17.77 -0.58
N TYR A 33 0.75 -16.57 -0.53
CA TYR A 33 1.35 -15.38 -1.12
C TYR A 33 2.64 -15.01 -0.40
N LYS A 34 3.65 -14.57 -1.16
CA LYS A 34 4.87 -13.91 -0.67
C LYS A 34 5.01 -12.56 -1.37
N ILE A 35 5.62 -11.59 -0.69
CA ILE A 35 6.09 -10.37 -1.34
C ILE A 35 7.25 -10.75 -2.24
N ILE A 36 7.19 -10.39 -3.52
CA ILE A 36 8.32 -10.43 -4.43
C ILE A 36 8.89 -9.02 -4.55
N LEU A 37 10.21 -8.90 -4.48
CA LEU A 37 10.94 -7.67 -4.76
C LEU A 37 12.04 -8.02 -5.76
N LEU A 38 12.16 -7.24 -6.82
CA LEU A 38 13.17 -7.46 -7.84
C LEU A 38 13.85 -6.15 -8.22
N LYS A 39 15.13 -6.25 -8.58
CA LYS A 39 15.91 -5.13 -9.11
C LYS A 39 16.26 -5.42 -10.56
N LEU A 40 16.03 -4.42 -11.39
CA LEU A 40 16.42 -4.37 -12.79
C LEU A 40 17.53 -3.34 -12.93
N ASP A 41 18.49 -3.59 -13.82
CA ASP A 41 19.47 -2.60 -14.25
C ASP A 41 18.85 -1.57 -15.25
N GLY A 42 19.67 -0.64 -15.74
CA GLY A 42 19.26 0.42 -16.66
C GLY A 42 18.95 -0.07 -18.07
N LYS A 43 19.13 -1.37 -18.34
CA LYS A 43 18.78 -2.07 -19.58
C LYS A 43 17.63 -3.06 -19.36
N GLU A 44 16.95 -2.96 -18.21
CA GLU A 44 15.85 -3.84 -17.82
C GLU A 44 16.26 -5.32 -17.65
N GLU A 45 17.54 -5.57 -17.33
CA GLU A 45 18.05 -6.90 -16.98
C GLU A 45 17.86 -7.16 -15.49
N LEU A 46 17.31 -8.32 -15.14
CA LEU A 46 17.16 -8.75 -13.75
C LEU A 46 18.53 -8.91 -13.07
N GLU A 47 18.84 -8.04 -12.12
CA GLU A 47 20.03 -8.14 -11.26
C GLU A 47 19.79 -9.15 -10.14
N TRP A 48 18.65 -9.03 -9.45
CA TRP A 48 18.28 -9.94 -8.39
C TRP A 48 16.78 -9.96 -8.11
N VAL A 49 16.33 -11.04 -7.47
CA VAL A 49 14.99 -11.23 -6.94
C VAL A 49 15.06 -11.70 -5.49
N LYS A 50 14.16 -11.19 -4.64
CA LYS A 50 13.98 -11.55 -3.24
C LYS A 50 12.51 -11.85 -2.96
N PHE A 51 12.31 -12.74 -2.00
CA PHE A 51 10.98 -13.12 -1.53
C PHE A 51 10.90 -12.89 -0.02
N TYR A 52 9.87 -12.17 0.42
CA TYR A 52 9.57 -11.98 1.84
C TYR A 52 8.24 -12.65 2.17
N GLY A 53 8.23 -13.47 3.20
CA GLY A 53 7.04 -14.21 3.59
C GLY A 53 7.23 -14.95 4.92
N GLY A 54 6.12 -15.44 5.45
CA GLY A 54 6.07 -16.29 6.62
C GLY A 54 5.12 -17.46 6.42
N LYS A 55 4.56 -17.98 7.52
CA LYS A 55 3.62 -19.11 7.49
C LYS A 55 2.35 -18.83 6.69
N ASN A 56 1.81 -17.62 6.79
CA ASN A 56 0.57 -17.21 6.12
C ASN A 56 0.88 -16.34 4.89
N GLY A 57 -0.14 -15.81 4.22
CA GLY A 57 0.01 -14.96 3.03
C GLY A 57 0.61 -13.59 3.32
N TRP A 58 1.47 -13.13 2.40
CA TRP A 58 2.13 -11.82 2.40
C TRP A 58 2.02 -11.23 0.99
N GLU A 59 1.52 -10.00 0.89
CA GLU A 59 1.30 -9.29 -0.37
C GLU A 59 2.01 -7.95 -0.37
N GLY A 60 2.70 -7.66 -1.48
CA GLY A 60 3.41 -6.40 -1.68
C GLY A 60 2.63 -5.49 -2.61
N HIS A 61 2.43 -4.24 -2.20
CA HIS A 61 1.55 -3.29 -2.90
C HIS A 61 2.17 -1.90 -3.09
N SER A 62 3.17 -1.52 -2.29
CA SER A 62 3.78 -0.19 -2.36
C SER A 62 5.28 -0.23 -2.09
N ILE A 63 5.99 0.69 -2.73
CA ILE A 63 7.42 0.94 -2.51
C ILE A 63 7.69 2.44 -2.61
N SER A 64 8.54 2.96 -1.73
CA SER A 64 8.96 4.37 -1.73
C SER A 64 10.43 4.48 -1.33
N LYS A 65 11.17 5.42 -1.91
CA LYS A 65 12.56 5.69 -1.55
C LYS A 65 12.61 6.56 -0.30
N VAL A 66 13.48 6.22 0.65
CA VAL A 66 13.75 7.04 1.85
C VAL A 66 15.26 7.10 2.08
N ASN A 67 15.85 8.28 1.93
CA ASN A 67 17.32 8.46 1.99
C ASN A 67 18.04 7.45 1.08
N ASN A 68 18.93 6.61 1.63
CA ASN A 68 19.67 5.55 0.94
C ASN A 68 19.00 4.17 1.05
N SER A 69 17.76 4.10 1.51
CA SER A 69 16.99 2.88 1.72
C SER A 69 15.63 2.98 1.02
N TYR A 70 14.81 1.94 1.18
CA TYR A 70 13.45 1.90 0.64
C TYR A 70 12.47 1.44 1.71
N LEU A 71 11.26 1.96 1.67
CA LEU A 71 10.11 1.46 2.41
C LEU A 71 9.27 0.60 1.46
N ILE A 72 8.86 -0.58 1.92
CA ILE A 72 7.91 -1.44 1.23
C ILE A 72 6.66 -1.63 2.09
N GLY A 73 5.50 -1.70 1.44
CA GLY A 73 4.22 -1.84 2.12
C GLY A 73 3.28 -2.82 1.44
N GLY A 74 2.30 -3.26 2.22
CA GLY A 74 1.25 -4.16 1.76
C GLY A 74 0.47 -4.77 2.92
N ALA A 75 0.18 -6.07 2.81
CA ALA A 75 -0.57 -6.81 3.82
C ALA A 75 0.10 -8.15 4.13
N VAL A 76 0.12 -8.55 5.39
CA VAL A 76 0.79 -9.78 5.81
C VAL A 76 -0.03 -10.60 6.81
N GLU A 77 0.38 -11.86 6.95
CA GLU A 77 -0.15 -12.83 7.88
C GLU A 77 -1.63 -13.22 7.67
N GLY A 78 -2.18 -12.87 6.50
CA GLY A 78 -3.55 -13.21 6.14
C GLY A 78 -3.68 -14.62 5.59
N ASN A 79 -4.88 -15.19 5.76
CA ASN A 79 -5.24 -16.48 5.19
C ASN A 79 -6.13 -16.23 3.98
N THR A 80 -5.75 -16.75 2.83
CA THR A 80 -6.60 -16.73 1.64
C THR A 80 -7.83 -17.60 1.88
N THR A 81 -9.01 -17.07 1.60
CA THR A 81 -10.28 -17.80 1.69
C THR A 81 -11.08 -17.54 0.41
N PRO A 82 -12.06 -18.40 0.06
CA PRO A 82 -12.96 -18.14 -1.07
C PRO A 82 -13.69 -16.79 -0.97
N ALA A 83 -13.81 -16.22 0.22
CA ALA A 83 -14.48 -14.94 0.49
C ALA A 83 -13.53 -13.72 0.48
N GLY A 84 -12.29 -13.84 -0.02
CA GLY A 84 -11.36 -12.71 -0.17
C GLY A 84 -10.35 -12.53 0.97
N GLY A 85 -10.17 -13.56 1.80
CA GLY A 85 -9.11 -13.62 2.82
C GLY A 85 -9.47 -13.02 4.19
N LYS A 86 -8.73 -13.42 5.23
CA LYS A 86 -8.98 -13.03 6.63
C LYS A 86 -7.67 -12.82 7.40
N ASN A 87 -7.70 -11.94 8.40
CA ASN A 87 -6.62 -11.65 9.34
C ASN A 87 -5.39 -10.96 8.71
N TRP A 88 -5.58 -10.24 7.61
CA TRP A 88 -4.53 -9.43 7.00
C TRP A 88 -4.16 -8.25 7.89
N LYS A 89 -2.87 -8.08 8.17
CA LYS A 89 -2.31 -6.93 8.90
C LYS A 89 -1.65 -5.98 7.91
N ALA A 90 -1.83 -4.68 8.10
CA ALA A 90 -1.08 -3.67 7.36
C ALA A 90 0.42 -3.85 7.64
N TYR A 91 1.26 -3.80 6.61
CA TYR A 91 2.68 -4.07 6.69
C TYR A 91 3.51 -2.89 6.19
N LEU A 92 4.59 -2.61 6.91
CA LEU A 92 5.64 -1.69 6.50
C LEU A 92 6.99 -2.32 6.83
N ALA A 93 7.95 -2.24 5.92
CA ALA A 93 9.33 -2.61 6.20
C ALA A 93 10.32 -1.66 5.54
N LYS A 94 11.46 -1.46 6.18
CA LYS A 94 12.62 -0.79 5.58
C LYS A 94 13.58 -1.83 5.06
N ILE A 95 14.04 -1.61 3.84
CA ILE A 95 14.99 -2.46 3.13
C ILE A 95 16.17 -1.62 2.62
N GLU A 96 17.33 -2.24 2.60
CA GLU A 96 18.53 -1.74 1.94
C GLU A 96 18.45 -1.94 0.43
N GLU A 97 19.32 -1.25 -0.32
CA GLU A 97 19.38 -1.36 -1.79
C GLU A 97 19.70 -2.77 -2.30
N ASN A 98 20.37 -3.61 -1.51
CA ASN A 98 20.62 -5.01 -1.85
C ASN A 98 19.43 -5.95 -1.53
N GLY A 99 18.29 -5.39 -1.09
CA GLY A 99 17.13 -6.13 -0.63
C GLY A 99 17.25 -6.70 0.79
N GLY A 100 18.28 -6.34 1.55
CA GLY A 100 18.41 -6.69 2.96
C GLY A 100 17.31 -6.02 3.79
N LYS A 101 16.59 -6.78 4.61
CA LYS A 101 15.56 -6.21 5.51
C LYS A 101 16.23 -5.61 6.74
N VAL A 102 15.98 -4.32 6.99
CA VAL A 102 16.47 -3.61 8.18
C VAL A 102 15.51 -3.83 9.35
N TRP A 103 14.22 -3.56 9.13
CA TRP A 103 13.17 -3.76 10.12
C TRP A 103 11.82 -3.98 9.45
N GLU A 104 10.85 -4.50 10.22
CA GLU A 104 9.44 -4.57 9.82
C GLU A 104 8.50 -4.11 10.95
N ARG A 105 7.31 -3.67 10.55
CA ARG A 105 6.16 -3.35 11.40
C ARG A 105 4.89 -3.95 10.81
N LYS A 106 4.01 -4.37 11.72
CA LYS A 106 2.71 -4.97 11.40
C LYS A 106 1.66 -4.26 12.23
N TYR A 107 0.70 -3.63 11.57
CA TYR A 107 -0.34 -2.85 12.22
C TYR A 107 -1.67 -3.58 12.19
N ARG A 108 -2.43 -3.39 13.27
CA ARG A 108 -3.85 -3.72 13.35
C ARG A 108 -4.60 -2.41 13.59
N ILE A 109 -5.47 -2.09 12.66
CA ILE A 109 -6.26 -0.88 12.54
C ILE A 109 -7.74 -1.28 12.66
N LEU A 110 -8.27 -2.02 11.67
CA LEU A 110 -9.68 -2.42 11.62
C LEU A 110 -9.93 -3.59 10.64
N GLY A 111 -9.90 -4.81 11.16
CA GLY A 111 -10.23 -6.02 10.39
C GLY A 111 -9.11 -6.47 9.46
N ASN A 112 -9.39 -6.59 8.15
CA ASN A 112 -8.38 -6.82 7.12
C ASN A 112 -7.86 -5.49 6.60
N GLU A 113 -6.56 -5.40 6.39
CA GLU A 113 -5.91 -4.12 6.19
C GLU A 113 -4.65 -4.23 5.34
N CYS A 114 -4.42 -3.23 4.50
CA CYS A 114 -3.34 -3.22 3.52
C CYS A 114 -2.84 -1.80 3.25
N VAL A 115 -1.52 -1.61 3.26
CA VAL A 115 -0.84 -0.36 2.87
C VAL A 115 -0.66 -0.33 1.35
N TYR A 116 -1.31 0.63 0.71
CA TYR A 116 -1.24 0.83 -0.74
C TYR A 116 -0.43 2.08 -1.13
N SER A 117 -0.15 2.98 -0.20
CA SER A 117 0.64 4.20 -0.44
C SER A 117 1.52 4.52 0.76
N ILE A 118 2.77 4.91 0.49
CA ILE A 118 3.77 5.30 1.49
C ILE A 118 4.35 6.63 1.05
N VAL A 119 4.24 7.66 1.90
CA VAL A 119 4.79 8.99 1.64
C VAL A 119 5.66 9.40 2.82
N PRO A 120 7.00 9.34 2.69
CA PRO A 120 7.91 9.97 3.64
C PRO A 120 7.68 11.49 3.65
N VAL A 121 7.55 12.10 4.83
CA VAL A 121 7.35 13.55 5.01
C VAL A 121 8.22 14.01 6.16
N GLU A 122 9.32 14.68 5.84
CA GLU A 122 10.34 15.08 6.83
C GLU A 122 10.80 13.85 7.65
N ASP A 123 10.62 13.87 8.98
CA ASP A 123 10.97 12.77 9.89
C ASP A 123 9.81 11.78 10.12
N ASP A 124 8.66 12.03 9.51
CA ASP A 124 7.45 11.21 9.63
C ASP A 124 7.18 10.38 8.37
N ILE A 125 6.27 9.40 8.50
CA ILE A 125 5.81 8.59 7.39
C ILE A 125 4.29 8.58 7.37
N LEU A 126 3.69 8.90 6.23
CA LEU A 126 2.27 8.72 5.98
C LEU A 126 2.03 7.38 5.28
N LEU A 127 1.15 6.57 5.86
CA LEU A 127 0.68 5.31 5.29
C LEU A 127 -0.79 5.44 4.92
N GLY A 128 -1.09 5.11 3.68
CA GLY A 128 -2.44 5.15 3.12
C GLY A 128 -2.88 3.79 2.65
N GLY A 129 -4.13 3.46 2.90
CA GLY A 129 -4.65 2.20 2.42
C GLY A 129 -6.11 1.98 2.74
N LYS A 130 -6.47 0.71 2.84
CA LYS A 130 -7.85 0.27 3.02
C LYS A 130 -7.95 -0.67 4.21
N VAL A 131 -9.04 -0.53 4.96
CA VAL A 131 -9.46 -1.44 6.02
C VAL A 131 -10.83 -2.07 5.69
N SER A 132 -11.13 -3.23 6.26
CA SER A 132 -12.46 -3.87 6.15
C SER A 132 -12.75 -4.80 7.32
N ASP A 133 -13.86 -4.58 8.03
CA ASP A 133 -14.29 -5.31 9.23
C ASP A 133 -15.48 -6.25 9.01
N GLY A 134 -15.81 -6.54 7.74
CA GLY A 134 -16.99 -7.32 7.36
C GLY A 134 -18.29 -6.51 7.28
N SER A 135 -18.33 -5.31 7.88
CA SER A 135 -19.47 -4.38 7.72
C SER A 135 -19.30 -3.39 6.56
N GLY A 136 -18.09 -3.29 6.03
CA GLY A 136 -17.76 -2.45 4.87
C GLY A 136 -16.27 -2.28 4.69
N ARG A 137 -15.91 -1.30 3.87
CA ARG A 137 -14.54 -0.89 3.56
C ARG A 137 -14.39 0.61 3.81
N SER A 138 -13.28 1.00 4.40
CA SER A 138 -12.91 2.40 4.63
C SER A 138 -11.49 2.64 4.16
N PHE A 139 -11.17 3.89 3.85
CA PHE A 139 -9.78 4.29 3.71
C PHE A 139 -9.18 4.50 5.09
N PHE A 140 -7.88 4.27 5.23
CA PHE A 140 -7.15 4.72 6.41
C PHE A 140 -5.98 5.63 6.01
N LEU A 141 -5.70 6.56 6.90
CA LEU A 141 -4.47 7.34 6.93
C LEU A 141 -3.82 7.11 8.30
N MET A 142 -2.56 6.73 8.31
CA MET A 142 -1.76 6.61 9.51
C MET A 142 -0.52 7.48 9.36
N LYS A 143 -0.22 8.25 10.40
CA LYS A 143 1.06 8.94 10.53
C LYS A 143 1.90 8.21 11.55
N THR A 144 3.16 7.93 11.20
CA THR A 144 4.13 7.33 12.11
C THR A 144 5.34 8.23 12.25
N ASN A 145 6.07 8.11 13.37
CA ASN A 145 7.39 8.71 13.52
C ASN A 145 8.44 7.95 12.68
N GLU A 146 9.69 8.42 12.70
CA GLU A 146 10.83 7.79 12.01
C GLU A 146 11.06 6.32 12.42
N SER A 147 10.78 5.99 13.68
CA SER A 147 10.85 4.63 14.22
C SER A 147 9.67 3.73 13.82
N SER A 148 8.77 4.28 12.99
CA SER A 148 7.55 3.63 12.52
C SER A 148 6.62 3.22 13.67
N GLU A 149 6.56 4.06 14.70
CA GLU A 149 5.53 3.98 15.74
C GLU A 149 4.35 4.86 15.34
N PRO A 150 3.10 4.37 15.43
CA PRO A 150 1.93 5.17 15.10
C PRO A 150 1.79 6.39 16.02
N LEU A 151 1.79 7.58 15.43
CA LEU A 151 1.43 8.83 16.13
C LEU A 151 -0.09 8.97 16.17
N TRP A 152 -0.75 8.68 15.04
CA TRP A 152 -2.20 8.60 14.96
C TRP A 152 -2.65 7.74 13.78
N THR A 153 -3.90 7.30 13.82
CA THR A 153 -4.57 6.61 12.72
C THR A 153 -6.01 7.07 12.62
N LYS A 154 -6.46 7.35 11.40
CA LYS A 154 -7.82 7.79 11.09
C LYS A 154 -8.39 6.93 9.95
N THR A 155 -9.69 6.72 9.98
CA THR A 155 -10.43 6.03 8.92
C THR A 155 -11.47 6.96 8.31
N TYR A 156 -11.63 6.91 6.99
CA TYR A 156 -12.52 7.79 6.24
C TYR A 156 -13.49 6.98 5.39
N GLY A 157 -14.75 7.43 5.40
CA GLY A 157 -15.86 6.76 4.75
C GLY A 157 -16.19 5.39 5.33
N LYS A 158 -17.26 4.80 4.79
CA LYS A 158 -17.67 3.41 5.06
C LYS A 158 -18.56 2.95 3.92
N TRP A 159 -18.01 2.13 3.04
CA TRP A 159 -18.68 1.73 1.80
C TRP A 159 -18.80 0.22 1.70
N GLU A 160 -19.79 -0.26 0.95
CA GLU A 160 -19.92 -1.68 0.62
C GLU A 160 -18.65 -2.18 -0.09
N ASN A 161 -18.18 -1.43 -1.08
CA ASN A 161 -16.90 -1.69 -1.74
C ASN A 161 -16.10 -0.40 -1.95
N ALA A 162 -14.78 -0.51 -1.86
CA ALA A 162 -13.86 0.60 -1.99
C ALA A 162 -12.49 0.14 -2.50
N VAL A 163 -11.88 0.98 -3.32
CA VAL A 163 -10.53 0.86 -3.84
C VAL A 163 -9.78 2.12 -3.42
N PHE A 164 -8.71 1.95 -2.66
CA PHE A 164 -7.85 3.07 -2.32
C PHE A 164 -6.92 3.37 -3.50
N GLY A 165 -6.78 4.64 -3.86
CA GLY A 165 -5.93 5.08 -4.96
C GLY A 165 -4.56 5.54 -4.50
N GLY A 166 -4.48 6.39 -3.47
CA GLY A 166 -3.21 6.94 -3.01
C GLY A 166 -3.34 8.09 -2.02
N ILE A 167 -2.18 8.54 -1.55
CA ILE A 167 -2.01 9.78 -0.80
C ILE A 167 -1.32 10.81 -1.70
N VAL A 168 -1.81 12.05 -1.66
CA VAL A 168 -1.09 13.22 -2.16
C VAL A 168 -0.81 14.14 -0.98
N SER A 169 0.47 14.25 -0.59
CA SER A 169 0.90 15.20 0.44
C SER A 169 1.04 16.59 -0.18
N MET A 170 0.49 17.60 0.46
CA MET A 170 0.54 19.01 0.06
C MET A 170 1.12 19.82 1.24
N ASN A 171 1.49 21.08 1.02
CA ASN A 171 2.19 21.89 2.03
C ASN A 171 1.47 21.91 3.40
N ASP A 172 0.15 22.12 3.38
CA ASP A 172 -0.67 22.29 4.59
C ASP A 172 -1.80 21.26 4.74
N SER A 173 -1.85 20.26 3.86
CA SER A 173 -2.92 19.26 3.88
C SER A 173 -2.48 17.95 3.26
N ILE A 174 -3.22 16.88 3.55
CA ILE A 174 -3.05 15.56 2.97
C ILE A 174 -4.34 15.24 2.22
N MET A 175 -4.23 14.79 0.97
CA MET A 175 -5.39 14.35 0.19
C MET A 175 -5.36 12.83 0.01
N LEU A 176 -6.47 12.18 0.34
CA LEU A 176 -6.72 10.78 0.10
C LEU A 176 -7.57 10.66 -1.15
N ILE A 177 -7.13 9.81 -2.08
CA ILE A 177 -7.87 9.54 -3.31
C ILE A 177 -8.27 8.07 -3.37
N GLY A 178 -9.46 7.79 -3.89
CA GLY A 178 -9.91 6.43 -4.16
C GLY A 178 -11.32 6.40 -4.70
N SER A 179 -11.85 5.20 -4.87
CA SER A 179 -13.20 5.01 -5.41
C SER A 179 -14.01 4.11 -4.49
N SER A 180 -15.32 4.34 -4.44
CA SER A 180 -16.26 3.40 -3.83
C SER A 180 -17.32 2.95 -4.82
N LYS A 181 -17.86 1.76 -4.60
CA LYS A 181 -18.95 1.20 -5.39
C LYS A 181 -20.12 0.85 -4.50
N ASN A 182 -21.30 1.28 -4.90
CA ASN A 182 -22.58 0.79 -4.39
C ASN A 182 -23.44 0.32 -5.57
N ARG A 183 -24.73 0.04 -5.30
CA ARG A 183 -25.70 -0.38 -6.34
C ARG A 183 -25.82 0.61 -7.51
N ASN A 184 -25.51 1.89 -7.30
CA ASN A 184 -25.63 2.95 -8.29
C ASN A 184 -24.34 3.20 -9.08
N GLY A 185 -23.32 2.35 -8.91
CA GLY A 185 -22.06 2.41 -9.65
C GLY A 185 -20.87 2.93 -8.84
N TRP A 186 -19.82 3.33 -9.55
CA TRP A 186 -18.57 3.82 -8.98
C TRP A 186 -18.62 5.33 -8.76
N LYS A 187 -18.03 5.77 -7.64
CA LYS A 187 -17.80 7.18 -7.31
C LYS A 187 -16.34 7.36 -6.94
N ILE A 188 -15.72 8.45 -7.38
CA ILE A 188 -14.37 8.85 -6.95
C ILE A 188 -14.52 9.76 -5.72
N HIS A 189 -13.65 9.58 -4.74
CA HIS A 189 -13.60 10.36 -3.50
C HIS A 189 -12.26 11.07 -3.42
N LEU A 190 -12.31 12.37 -3.14
CA LEU A 190 -11.18 13.21 -2.76
C LEU A 190 -11.44 13.69 -1.35
N THR A 191 -10.69 13.18 -0.37
CA THR A 191 -10.81 13.60 1.03
C THR A 191 -9.56 14.37 1.43
N ARG A 192 -9.69 15.68 1.62
CA ARG A 192 -8.60 16.54 2.08
C ARG A 192 -8.67 16.68 3.61
N VAL A 193 -7.55 16.45 4.27
CA VAL A 193 -7.39 16.54 5.73
C VAL A 193 -6.21 17.42 6.12
N ASP A 194 -6.21 17.94 7.34
CA ASP A 194 -5.03 18.62 7.91
C ASP A 194 -3.93 17.63 8.32
N LYS A 195 -2.84 18.14 8.90
CA LYS A 195 -1.67 17.33 9.30
C LYS A 195 -1.96 16.40 10.48
N GLU A 196 -3.09 16.58 11.16
CA GLU A 196 -3.59 15.79 12.27
C GLU A 196 -4.68 14.79 11.84
N GLY A 197 -5.01 14.77 10.54
CA GLY A 197 -6.01 13.88 9.95
C GLY A 197 -7.45 14.31 10.23
N LYS A 198 -7.69 15.58 10.53
CA LYS A 198 -9.05 16.14 10.59
C LYS A 198 -9.50 16.53 9.19
N VAL A 199 -10.72 16.16 8.83
CA VAL A 199 -11.31 16.50 7.53
C VAL A 199 -11.43 18.01 7.37
N LEU A 200 -10.88 18.52 6.27
CA LEU A 200 -11.05 19.89 5.80
C LEU A 200 -12.13 19.96 4.72
N GLU A 201 -12.14 18.99 3.80
CA GLU A 201 -13.02 18.96 2.64
C GLU A 201 -13.20 17.52 2.13
N GLU A 202 -14.40 17.22 1.64
CA GLU A 202 -14.71 15.97 0.94
C GLU A 202 -15.44 16.27 -0.37
N GLU A 203 -14.89 15.78 -1.47
CA GLU A 203 -15.50 15.86 -2.80
C GLU A 203 -15.79 14.45 -3.32
N THR A 204 -16.97 14.27 -3.93
CA THR A 204 -17.34 13.03 -4.59
C THR A 204 -17.65 13.29 -6.07
N ILE A 205 -16.86 12.70 -6.96
CA ILE A 205 -17.06 12.81 -8.40
C ILE A 205 -17.83 11.58 -8.89
N VAL A 206 -18.94 11.83 -9.57
CA VAL A 206 -19.78 10.82 -10.23
C VAL A 206 -19.95 11.18 -11.70
N ASN A 207 -19.97 10.20 -12.61
CA ASN A 207 -20.40 10.48 -13.98
C ASN A 207 -21.89 10.87 -13.96
N GLY A 208 -22.22 12.12 -14.33
CA GLY A 208 -23.61 12.60 -14.38
C GLY A 208 -23.88 14.10 -14.22
N GLY A 209 -22.88 14.99 -14.22
CA GLY A 209 -23.05 16.45 -14.34
C GLY A 209 -21.96 17.20 -13.59
N GLY A 210 -21.19 18.12 -14.17
CA GLY A 210 -21.15 18.68 -15.52
C GLY A 210 -19.82 19.44 -15.68
N LEU A 211 -19.40 19.65 -16.93
CA LEU A 211 -18.74 20.89 -17.33
C LEU A 211 -19.83 21.84 -17.82
#